data_AF-A0AAE1T582-F1
#
_entry.id   AF-A0AAE1T582-F1
#
_cell.length_a   1.000
_cell.length_b   1.000
_cell.length_c   1.000
_cell.angle_alpha   90.00
_cell.angle_beta   90.00
_cell.angle_gamma   90.00
#
_symmetry.space_group_name_H-M   'P 1'
#
loop_
_entity.id
_entity.type
_entity.pdbx_description
1 polymer ?
#
loop_
_entity_poly.entity_id
_entity_poly.type
_entity_poly.pdbx_seq_one_letter_code
_entity_poly.pdbx_strand_id
1 'polypeptide(L)'
;MLHSLNKLSLLGSCLQWEDITKIGSLPLLQVLKLGYNSVTGPVWETFEGQFSRLKFLQIHGIDDLEYWSVAESSHFPCLKFLYLEVLYKLKEIPSCFGEIQTLELIELNDCSDSTVISAKEIAEQQEDFGNQDFRVHVYIYEEPNSELKSLASHNFRVDY
;
A
#
# COMPACT_ATOMS: atom_id res chain seq x y z
N MET A 1 18.97 21.88 1.03
CA MET A 1 19.13 21.01 2.21
C MET A 1 17.92 20.09 2.30
N LEU A 2 18.02 18.84 1.82
CA LEU A 2 16.98 17.79 1.98
C LEU A 2 17.45 16.63 2.88
N HIS A 3 18.62 16.75 3.50
CA HIS A 3 19.32 15.67 4.22
C HIS A 3 18.69 15.27 5.56
N SER A 4 17.48 15.74 5.89
CA SER A 4 16.81 15.47 7.16
C SER A 4 15.32 15.14 7.02
N LEU A 5 14.77 15.14 5.80
CA LEU A 5 13.33 14.88 5.62
C LEU A 5 13.05 13.40 5.82
N ASN A 6 12.38 13.08 6.94
CA ASN A 6 12.00 11.71 7.30
C ASN A 6 10.50 11.44 7.16
N LYS A 7 9.68 12.49 7.03
CA LYS A 7 8.24 12.41 6.87
C LYS A 7 7.79 13.42 5.85
N LEU A 8 6.97 12.97 4.90
CA LEU A 8 6.34 13.82 3.90
C LEU A 8 4.85 13.51 3.82
N SER A 9 4.05 14.57 3.82
CA SER A 9 2.61 14.51 3.61
C SER A 9 2.26 15.47 2.48
N LEU A 10 1.60 14.97 1.44
CA LEU A 10 1.18 15.73 0.28
C LEU A 10 -0.35 15.74 0.18
N LEU A 11 -0.90 16.90 -0.13
CA LEU A 11 -2.33 17.13 -0.34
C LEU A 11 -2.47 18.24 -1.38
N GLY A 12 -3.34 18.07 -2.38
CA GLY A 12 -3.59 19.10 -3.41
C GLY A 12 -2.34 19.57 -4.17
N SER A 13 -1.31 18.71 -4.25
CA SER A 13 -0.04 19.04 -4.88
C SER A 13 -0.04 18.81 -6.39
N CYS A 14 -1.01 18.04 -6.90
CA CYS A 14 -1.21 17.73 -8.32
C CYS A 14 0.07 17.22 -9.02
N LEU A 15 0.87 16.42 -8.30
CA LEU A 15 2.09 15.82 -8.84
C LEU A 15 1.74 14.66 -9.79
N GLN A 16 2.71 14.25 -10.61
CA GLN A 16 2.62 12.97 -11.32
C GLN A 16 3.36 11.88 -10.54
N TRP A 17 3.09 10.61 -10.85
CA TRP A 17 3.78 9.49 -10.21
C TRP A 17 5.31 9.55 -10.40
N GLU A 18 5.81 10.09 -11.53
CA GLU A 18 7.25 10.26 -11.74
C GLU A 18 7.91 11.23 -10.74
N ASP A 19 7.14 12.14 -10.13
CA ASP A 19 7.65 13.01 -9.06
C ASP A 19 7.72 12.28 -7.71
N ILE A 20 6.77 11.38 -7.45
CA ILE A 20 6.79 10.50 -6.27
C ILE A 20 7.97 9.55 -6.33
N THR A 21 8.31 9.06 -7.51
CA THR A 21 9.50 8.26 -7.81
C THR A 21 10.80 8.97 -7.38
N LYS A 22 10.88 10.30 -7.59
CA LYS A 22 12.02 11.11 -7.11
C LYS A 22 12.01 11.25 -5.58
N ILE A 23 10.84 11.41 -4.97
CA ILE A 23 10.68 11.42 -3.51
C ILE A 23 11.14 10.09 -2.89
N GLY A 24 10.90 8.98 -3.58
CA GLY A 24 11.38 7.66 -3.17
C GLY A 24 12.90 7.55 -3.05
N SER A 25 13.66 8.43 -3.71
CA SER A 25 15.12 8.46 -3.61
C SER A 25 15.63 9.20 -2.37
N LEU A 26 14.74 9.77 -1.55
CA LEU A 26 15.14 10.49 -0.33
C LEU A 26 15.67 9.50 0.73
N PRO A 27 16.94 9.61 1.15
CA PRO A 27 17.64 8.55 1.87
C PRO A 27 17.17 8.36 3.32
N LEU A 28 16.41 9.31 3.88
CA LEU A 28 15.92 9.28 5.26
C LEU A 28 14.40 9.18 5.37
N LEU A 29 13.68 9.13 4.24
CA LEU A 29 12.22 9.11 4.23
C LEU A 29 11.70 7.80 4.86
N GLN A 30 11.00 7.94 5.98
CA GLN A 30 10.39 6.84 6.72
C GLN A 30 8.86 6.86 6.66
N VAL A 31 8.26 8.03 6.40
CA VAL A 31 6.81 8.20 6.35
C VAL A 31 6.44 8.97 5.09
N LEU A 32 5.59 8.37 4.26
CA LEU A 32 4.98 9.03 3.10
C LEU A 32 3.46 8.94 3.22
N LYS A 33 2.79 10.09 3.09
CA LYS A 33 1.33 10.20 3.05
C LYS A 33 0.92 10.96 1.81
N LEU A 34 0.14 10.33 0.95
CA LEU A 34 -0.43 10.90 -0.26
C LEU A 34 -1.94 11.03 -0.04
N GLY A 35 -2.46 12.25 -0.01
CA GLY A 35 -3.89 12.53 0.16
C GLY A 35 -4.57 12.97 -1.14
N TYR A 36 -5.84 13.36 -1.05
CA TYR A 36 -6.63 13.86 -2.18
C TYR A 36 -5.86 14.87 -3.05
N ASN A 37 -5.92 14.67 -4.37
CA ASN A 37 -5.29 15.53 -5.38
C ASN A 37 -3.77 15.73 -5.16
N SER A 38 -3.10 14.87 -4.39
CA SER A 38 -1.65 14.97 -4.21
C SER A 38 -0.88 14.47 -5.42
N VAL A 39 -1.40 13.41 -6.06
CA VAL A 39 -0.84 12.74 -7.23
C VAL A 39 -1.97 12.42 -8.18
N THR A 40 -1.70 12.45 -9.47
CA THR A 40 -2.61 12.03 -10.54
C THR A 40 -1.91 11.04 -11.46
N GLY A 41 -2.68 10.14 -12.05
CA GLY A 41 -2.24 9.21 -13.08
C GLY A 41 -2.65 7.77 -12.77
N PRO A 42 -2.92 6.95 -13.81
CA PRO A 42 -3.45 5.60 -13.62
C PRO A 42 -2.42 4.56 -13.21
N VAL A 43 -1.13 4.85 -13.35
CA VAL A 43 -0.06 3.89 -13.13
C VAL A 43 0.98 4.47 -12.20
N TRP A 44 1.23 3.79 -11.09
CA TRP A 44 2.39 4.03 -10.24
C TRP A 44 3.44 2.94 -10.47
N GLU A 45 4.57 3.31 -11.07
CA GLU A 45 5.74 2.43 -11.20
C GLU A 45 6.79 2.78 -10.14
N THR A 46 7.28 1.76 -9.44
CA THR A 46 8.36 1.89 -8.46
C THR A 46 9.57 1.07 -8.88
N PHE A 47 10.77 1.65 -8.67
CA PHE A 47 12.03 1.12 -9.19
C PHE A 47 12.99 0.76 -8.06
N GLU A 48 13.97 -0.09 -8.35
CA GLU A 48 14.98 -0.54 -7.38
C GLU A 48 15.65 0.62 -6.63
N GLY A 49 15.85 0.44 -5.32
CA GLY A 49 16.54 1.41 -4.46
C GLY A 49 15.64 2.55 -3.95
N GLN A 50 14.41 2.68 -4.45
CA GLN A 50 13.45 3.65 -3.95
C GLN A 50 12.82 3.20 -2.63
N PHE A 51 12.44 4.17 -1.81
CA PHE A 51 11.75 3.96 -0.54
C PHE A 51 12.50 3.02 0.42
N SER A 52 13.83 2.96 0.31
CA SER A 52 14.70 2.02 1.02
C SER A 52 14.63 2.10 2.56
N ARG A 53 14.11 3.21 3.12
CA ARG A 53 13.89 3.38 4.56
C ARG A 53 12.42 3.61 4.93
N LEU A 54 11.51 3.52 3.96
CA LEU A 54 10.10 3.79 4.19
C LEU A 54 9.53 2.72 5.13
N LYS A 55 8.91 3.16 6.22
CA LYS A 55 8.26 2.30 7.23
C LYS A 55 6.75 2.42 7.17
N PHE A 56 6.25 3.57 6.73
CA PHE A 56 4.83 3.89 6.68
C PHE A 56 4.49 4.51 5.33
N LEU A 57 3.55 3.89 4.62
CA LEU A 57 2.96 4.43 3.40
C LEU A 57 1.45 4.55 3.60
N GLN A 58 0.92 5.74 3.34
CA GLN A 58 -0.52 5.95 3.25
C GLN A 58 -0.86 6.59 1.90
N ILE A 59 -1.86 6.02 1.24
CA ILE A 59 -2.46 6.57 0.01
C ILE A 59 -3.95 6.70 0.28
N HIS A 60 -4.44 7.92 0.14
CA HIS A 60 -5.79 8.28 0.54
C HIS A 60 -6.44 9.13 -0.56
N GLY A 61 -7.53 8.63 -1.13
CA GLY A 61 -8.37 9.41 -2.03
C GLY A 61 -7.70 9.77 -3.36
N ILE A 62 -6.93 8.84 -3.92
CA ILE A 62 -6.40 8.93 -5.29
C ILE A 62 -7.33 8.11 -6.18
N ASP A 63 -8.23 8.79 -6.88
CA ASP A 63 -9.38 8.20 -7.56
C ASP A 63 -9.08 7.68 -8.97
N ASP A 64 -7.89 7.97 -9.50
CA ASP A 64 -7.47 7.58 -10.83
C ASP A 64 -6.37 6.50 -10.86
N LEU A 65 -5.76 6.14 -9.72
CA LEU A 65 -4.78 5.06 -9.64
C LEU A 65 -5.44 3.70 -9.92
N GLU A 66 -5.02 3.04 -11.00
CA GLU A 66 -5.52 1.73 -11.42
C GLU A 66 -4.48 0.62 -11.22
N TYR A 67 -3.23 0.89 -11.53
CA TYR A 67 -2.15 -0.10 -11.52
C TYR A 67 -0.99 0.38 -10.65
N TRP A 68 -0.57 -0.48 -9.73
CA TRP A 68 0.66 -0.29 -8.99
C TRP A 68 1.65 -1.38 -9.39
N SER A 69 2.72 -0.99 -10.06
CA SER A 69 3.77 -1.90 -10.54
C SER A 69 5.06 -1.68 -9.76
N VAL A 70 5.69 -2.78 -9.36
CA VAL A 70 6.94 -2.78 -8.60
C VAL A 70 7.92 -3.65 -9.36
N ALA A 71 9.09 -3.10 -9.69
CA ALA A 71 10.16 -3.89 -10.29
C ALA A 71 10.58 -5.03 -9.35
N GLU A 72 10.92 -6.20 -9.90
CA GLU A 72 11.19 -7.45 -9.16
C GLU A 72 12.26 -7.34 -8.04
N SER A 73 13.07 -6.28 -8.02
CA SER A 73 14.10 -6.01 -7.01
C SER A 73 13.76 -4.88 -6.03
N SER A 74 12.57 -4.26 -6.14
CA SER A 74 12.17 -3.09 -5.35
C SER A 74 11.20 -3.46 -4.24
N HIS A 75 11.71 -4.15 -3.22
CA HIS A 75 10.91 -4.46 -2.04
C HIS A 75 11.12 -3.33 -1.06
N PHE A 76 10.09 -2.55 -0.75
CA PHE A 76 10.11 -1.54 0.31
C PHE A 76 10.65 -2.18 1.61
N PRO A 77 11.98 -2.17 1.87
CA PRO A 77 12.59 -3.26 2.63
C PRO A 77 12.47 -3.05 4.14
N CYS A 78 11.94 -1.87 4.51
CA CYS A 78 11.67 -1.45 5.87
C CYS A 78 10.18 -1.20 6.11
N LEU A 79 9.31 -1.47 5.12
CA LEU A 79 7.90 -1.13 5.21
C LEU A 79 7.25 -1.99 6.29
N LYS A 80 6.58 -1.32 7.23
CA LYS A 80 5.85 -1.95 8.33
C LYS A 80 4.35 -1.79 8.14
N PHE A 81 3.92 -0.64 7.65
CA PHE A 81 2.51 -0.31 7.55
C PHE A 81 2.16 0.25 6.18
N LEU A 82 1.17 -0.38 5.55
CA LEU A 82 0.53 0.08 4.33
C LEU A 82 -0.93 0.41 4.62
N TYR A 83 -1.31 1.67 4.39
CA TYR A 83 -2.68 2.15 4.54
C TYR A 83 -3.20 2.63 3.19
N LEU A 84 -4.24 1.97 2.68
CA LEU A 84 -4.91 2.33 1.44
C LEU A 84 -6.35 2.72 1.78
N GLU A 85 -6.76 3.92 1.37
CA GLU A 85 -8.08 4.43 1.70
C GLU A 85 -8.72 5.11 0.48
N VAL A 86 -9.97 4.77 0.19
CA VAL A 86 -10.75 5.38 -0.91
C VAL A 86 -10.01 5.21 -2.24
N LEU A 87 -9.59 3.97 -2.54
CA LEU A 87 -8.91 3.57 -3.78
C LEU A 87 -9.79 2.63 -4.61
N TYR A 88 -10.88 3.14 -5.15
CA TYR A 88 -11.89 2.35 -5.86
C TYR A 88 -11.43 1.75 -7.19
N LYS A 89 -10.39 2.31 -7.81
CA LYS A 89 -9.89 1.88 -9.12
C LYS A 89 -8.64 1.01 -9.06
N LEU A 90 -7.95 1.01 -7.92
CA LEU A 90 -6.75 0.20 -7.76
C LEU A 90 -7.15 -1.27 -7.97
N LYS A 91 -6.43 -1.98 -8.83
CA LYS A 91 -6.77 -3.37 -9.14
C LYS A 91 -6.18 -4.35 -8.14
N GLU A 92 -4.95 -4.13 -7.74
CA GLU A 92 -4.21 -5.04 -6.86
C GLU A 92 -3.10 -4.31 -6.11
N ILE A 93 -2.72 -4.87 -4.98
CA ILE A 93 -1.45 -4.60 -4.32
C ILE A 93 -0.41 -5.53 -4.97
N PRO A 94 0.80 -5.03 -5.31
CA PRO A 94 1.85 -5.86 -5.89
C PRO A 94 2.13 -7.10 -5.03
N SER A 95 2.07 -8.29 -5.62
CA SER A 95 2.21 -9.58 -4.90
C SER A 95 3.54 -9.71 -4.16
N CYS A 96 4.61 -9.05 -4.64
CA CYS A 96 5.92 -9.02 -3.97
C CYS A 96 5.88 -8.42 -2.56
N PHE A 97 4.78 -7.79 -2.13
CA PHE A 97 4.56 -7.38 -0.74
C PHE A 97 4.48 -8.58 0.22
N GLY A 98 4.11 -9.77 -0.28
CA GLY A 98 4.17 -11.02 0.48
C GLY A 98 5.57 -11.41 0.92
N GLU A 99 6.61 -10.93 0.23
CA GLU A 99 8.02 -11.21 0.56
C GLU A 99 8.64 -10.20 1.55
N ILE A 100 7.93 -9.11 1.87
CA ILE A 100 8.42 -8.06 2.76
C ILE A 100 8.29 -8.53 4.21
N GLN A 101 9.38 -9.08 4.75
CA GLN A 101 9.43 -9.62 6.13
C GLN A 101 9.15 -8.59 7.23
N THR A 102 9.36 -7.29 6.94
CA THR A 102 9.10 -6.22 7.92
C THR A 102 7.65 -5.78 7.96
N LEU A 103 6.81 -6.24 7.02
CA LEU A 103 5.43 -5.81 6.90
C LEU A 103 4.62 -6.40 8.06
N GLU A 104 3.98 -5.51 8.82
CA GLU A 104 3.21 -5.85 10.02
C GLU A 104 1.71 -5.73 9.76
N LEU A 105 1.30 -4.73 8.96
CA LEU A 105 -0.11 -4.45 8.70
C LEU A 105 -0.35 -3.90 7.30
N ILE A 106 -1.36 -4.46 6.64
CA ILE A 106 -2.10 -3.79 5.57
C ILE A 106 -3.47 -3.40 6.11
N GLU A 107 -3.84 -2.13 5.95
CA GLU A 107 -5.17 -1.64 6.25
C GLU A 107 -5.79 -1.07 4.99
N LEU A 108 -6.97 -1.59 4.63
CA LEU A 108 -7.77 -1.15 3.50
C LEU A 108 -9.04 -0.52 4.04
N ASN A 109 -9.30 0.73 3.66
CA ASN A 109 -10.57 1.38 3.94
C ASN A 109 -11.23 1.75 2.61
N ASP A 110 -12.37 1.14 2.30
CA ASP A 110 -13.18 1.49 1.13
C ASP A 110 -12.38 1.41 -0.19
N CYS A 111 -11.67 0.29 -0.36
CA CYS A 111 -10.93 -0.06 -1.58
C CYS A 111 -11.75 -1.05 -2.42
N SER A 112 -11.35 -1.24 -3.68
CA SER A 112 -12.00 -2.22 -4.56
C SER A 112 -11.90 -3.66 -4.03
N ASP A 113 -12.90 -4.48 -4.34
CA ASP A 113 -12.90 -5.92 -4.00
C ASP A 113 -11.64 -6.63 -4.51
N SER A 114 -11.15 -6.26 -5.69
CA SER A 114 -9.92 -6.85 -6.25
C SER A 114 -8.68 -6.47 -5.44
N THR A 115 -8.60 -5.24 -4.93
CA THR A 115 -7.54 -4.84 -3.99
C THR A 115 -7.61 -5.67 -2.71
N VAL A 116 -8.83 -5.88 -2.19
CA VAL A 116 -9.06 -6.71 -0.99
C VAL A 116 -8.62 -8.16 -1.21
N ILE A 117 -8.95 -8.75 -2.37
CA ILE A 117 -8.53 -10.11 -2.74
C ILE A 117 -7.00 -10.19 -2.84
N SER A 118 -6.33 -9.25 -3.51
CA SER A 118 -4.85 -9.26 -3.58
C SER A 118 -4.18 -9.12 -2.20
N ALA A 119 -4.78 -8.36 -1.27
CA ALA A 119 -4.28 -8.28 0.10
C ALA A 119 -4.47 -9.60 0.86
N LYS A 120 -5.51 -10.37 0.54
CA LYS A 120 -5.71 -11.72 1.08
C LYS A 120 -4.62 -12.67 0.59
N GLU A 121 -4.28 -12.64 -0.69
CA GLU A 121 -3.19 -13.44 -1.26
C GLU A 121 -1.84 -13.11 -0.61
N ILE A 122 -1.57 -11.83 -0.34
CA ILE A 122 -0.38 -11.40 0.42
C ILE A 122 -0.37 -11.98 1.84
N ALA A 123 -1.52 -12.03 2.51
CA ALA A 123 -1.63 -12.61 3.85
C ALA A 123 -1.33 -14.12 3.86
N GLU A 124 -1.80 -14.85 2.85
CA GLU A 124 -1.51 -16.28 2.68
C GLU A 124 -0.01 -16.51 2.40
N GLN A 125 0.61 -15.70 1.55
CA GLN A 125 2.05 -15.78 1.28
C GLN A 125 2.90 -15.52 2.55
N GLN A 126 2.53 -14.51 3.35
CA GLN A 126 3.22 -14.21 4.61
C GLN A 126 3.06 -15.37 5.61
N GLU A 127 1.90 -16.02 5.66
CA GLU A 127 1.67 -17.21 6.47
C GLU A 127 2.54 -18.39 6.01
N ASP A 128 2.63 -18.63 4.70
CA ASP A 128 3.48 -19.67 4.10
C ASP A 128 4.98 -19.45 4.40
N PHE A 129 5.41 -18.18 4.52
CA PHE A 129 6.76 -17.82 4.98
C PHE A 129 6.93 -17.86 6.51
N GLY A 130 5.88 -18.20 7.26
CA GLY A 130 5.91 -18.32 8.72
C GLY A 130 5.76 -17.00 9.47
N ASN A 131 5.37 -15.91 8.81
CA ASN A 131 5.09 -14.62 9.47
C ASN A 131 3.69 -14.63 10.11
N GLN A 132 3.63 -15.14 11.33
CA GLN A 132 2.39 -15.26 12.11
C GLN A 132 1.89 -13.93 12.71
N ASP A 133 2.68 -12.85 12.62
CA ASP A 133 2.34 -11.55 13.21
C ASP A 133 1.71 -10.58 12.20
N PHE A 134 1.89 -10.82 10.90
CA PHE A 134 1.30 -10.00 9.84
C PHE A 134 -0.23 -10.01 9.89
N ARG A 135 -0.86 -8.85 9.70
CA ARG A 135 -2.32 -8.70 9.68
C ARG A 135 -2.80 -7.91 8.47
N VAL A 136 -4.01 -8.22 8.03
CA VAL A 136 -4.78 -7.42 7.08
C VAL A 136 -6.11 -7.05 7.70
N HIS A 137 -6.40 -5.76 7.74
CA HIS A 137 -7.68 -5.24 8.20
C HIS A 137 -8.38 -4.53 7.05
N VAL A 138 -9.64 -4.88 6.83
CA VAL A 138 -10.47 -4.31 5.78
C VAL A 138 -11.67 -3.64 6.44
N TYR A 139 -11.87 -2.37 6.13
CA TYR A 139 -13.01 -1.57 6.54
C TYR A 139 -13.82 -1.20 5.31
N ILE A 140 -15.12 -1.48 5.34
CA ILE A 140 -16.06 -1.18 4.26
C ILE A 140 -17.29 -0.51 4.84
N TYR A 141 -17.87 0.44 4.10
CA TYR A 141 -19.06 1.17 4.56
C TYR A 141 -20.37 0.43 4.29
N GLU A 142 -20.36 -0.50 3.34
CA GLU A 142 -21.51 -1.29 2.95
C GLU A 142 -21.34 -2.75 3.35
N GLU A 143 -22.45 -3.48 3.45
CA GLU A 143 -22.41 -4.89 3.79
C GLU A 143 -21.58 -5.67 2.75
N PRO A 144 -20.53 -6.41 3.17
CA PRO A 144 -19.67 -7.13 2.22
C PRO A 144 -20.48 -8.18 1.47
N ASN A 145 -20.11 -8.38 0.20
CA ASN A 145 -20.61 -9.51 -0.56
C ASN A 145 -20.16 -10.85 0.07
N SER A 146 -20.76 -11.96 -0.38
CA SER A 146 -20.46 -13.28 0.19
C SER A 146 -19.01 -13.73 -0.01
N GLU A 147 -18.35 -13.25 -1.06
CA GLU A 147 -16.95 -13.56 -1.36
C GLU A 147 -16.04 -12.91 -0.31
N LEU A 148 -16.16 -11.60 -0.08
CA LEU A 148 -15.37 -10.89 0.93
C LEU A 148 -15.59 -11.44 2.35
N LYS A 149 -16.84 -11.78 2.70
CA LYS A 149 -17.15 -12.42 3.99
C LYS A 149 -16.42 -13.74 4.17
N SER A 150 -16.21 -14.49 3.09
CA SER A 150 -15.55 -15.80 3.13
C SER A 150 -14.01 -15.72 3.27
N LEU A 151 -13.40 -14.55 3.06
CA LEU A 151 -11.95 -14.35 3.16
C LEU A 151 -11.42 -14.33 4.60
N ALA A 152 -12.31 -14.16 5.58
CA ALA A 152 -11.97 -14.03 6.98
C ALA A 152 -11.12 -15.22 7.48
N SER A 153 -10.02 -14.90 8.16
CA SER A 153 -9.08 -15.87 8.73
C SER A 153 -8.32 -15.24 9.90
N HIS A 154 -7.41 -15.97 10.54
CA HIS A 154 -6.74 -15.49 11.76
C HIS A 154 -5.90 -14.22 11.55
N ASN A 155 -5.39 -14.00 10.33
CA ASN A 155 -4.58 -12.84 9.94
C ASN A 155 -5.31 -11.87 9.00
N PHE A 156 -6.57 -12.14 8.65
CA PHE A 156 -7.36 -11.33 7.71
C PHE A 156 -8.77 -11.11 8.26
N ARG A 157 -9.13 -9.84 8.52
CA ARG A 157 -10.47 -9.49 9.01
C ARG A 157 -11.15 -8.46 8.11
N VAL A 158 -12.47 -8.57 8.03
CA VAL A 158 -13.34 -7.62 7.34
C VAL A 158 -14.34 -7.07 8.36
N ASP A 159 -14.30 -5.76 8.59
CA ASP A 159 -15.15 -5.01 9.51
C ASP A 159 -16.08 -4.09 8.68
N TYR A 160 -17.37 -4.00 9.07
CA TYR A 160 -18.41 -3.19 8.43
C TYR A 160 -19.42 -2.64 9.44
#